data_AF-A0A5A7RQI5-F1
#
_entry.id   AF-A0A5A7RQI5-F1
#
_cell.length_a   1.000
_cell.length_b   1.000
_cell.length_c   1.000
_cell.angle_alpha   90.00
_cell.angle_beta   90.00
_cell.angle_gamma   90.00
#
_symmetry.space_group_name_H-M   'P 1'
#
loop_
_entity.id
_entity.type
_entity.pdbx_description
1 polymer ?
#
loop_
_entity_poly.entity_id
_entity_poly.type
_entity_poly.pdbx_seq_one_letter_code
_entity_poly.pdbx_strand_id
1 'polypeptide(L)'
;MLEIIWQSIIWILPAYIANGSAVIIGGGTPIDFNKKWHGKPIFGKGKTWRGFFGGGVAGIVAGVIMNYFTPFDGKYSVIIIASLSFGALFGDLVKSFIKRRIGKKQGEKWIVADQIDFLLGAFFLCYTVSYALQPYMNENWFIEHFSIWHILFLLVLTPFLHLVTNIMAYLFKYKDVPW
;
A
#
# COMPACT_ATOMS: atom_id res chain seq x y z
N MET A 1 -1.42 -18.16 17.26
CA MET A 1 -0.63 -18.10 16.00
C MET A 1 -1.52 -18.01 14.77
N LEU A 2 -2.46 -18.95 14.58
CA LEU A 2 -3.42 -18.90 13.45
C LEU A 2 -4.25 -17.61 13.40
N GLU A 3 -4.69 -17.12 14.56
CA GLU A 3 -5.45 -15.87 14.67
C GLU A 3 -4.66 -14.65 14.16
N ILE A 4 -3.39 -14.49 14.58
CA ILE A 4 -2.50 -13.41 14.12
C ILE A 4 -2.35 -13.45 12.60
N ILE A 5 -2.18 -14.63 12.02
CA ILE A 5 -2.04 -14.81 10.56
C ILE A 5 -3.30 -14.32 9.85
N TRP A 6 -4.46 -14.80 10.30
CA TRP A 6 -5.76 -14.45 9.72
C TRP A 6 -6.06 -12.95 9.83
N GLN A 7 -5.92 -12.37 11.03
CA GLN A 7 -6.13 -10.95 11.29
C GLN A 7 -5.18 -10.09 10.46
N SER A 8 -3.89 -10.46 10.40
CA SER A 8 -2.90 -9.73 9.60
C SER A 8 -3.31 -9.65 8.13
N ILE A 9 -3.76 -10.77 7.55
CA ILE A 9 -4.16 -10.83 6.14
C ILE A 9 -5.41 -10.00 5.90
N ILE A 10 -6.45 -10.14 6.74
CA ILE A 10 -7.70 -9.39 6.56
C ILE A 10 -7.46 -7.90 6.64
N TRP A 11 -6.84 -7.43 7.72
CA TRP A 11 -6.78 -6.01 7.99
C TRP A 11 -5.94 -5.26 6.97
N ILE A 12 -4.90 -5.90 6.41
CA ILE A 12 -4.02 -5.27 5.44
C ILE A 12 -4.47 -5.43 3.98
N LEU A 13 -5.43 -6.30 3.70
CA LEU A 13 -5.82 -6.64 2.33
C LEU A 13 -6.24 -5.42 1.48
N PRO A 14 -6.97 -4.40 2.01
CA PRO A 14 -7.29 -3.20 1.24
C PRO A 14 -6.03 -2.47 0.73
N ALA A 15 -4.97 -2.41 1.54
CA ALA A 15 -3.69 -1.79 1.17
C ALA A 15 -2.97 -2.57 0.06
N TYR A 16 -2.99 -3.90 0.16
CA TYR A 16 -2.41 -4.79 -0.86
C TYR A 16 -3.11 -4.64 -2.20
N ILE A 17 -4.45 -4.65 -2.18
CA ILE A 17 -5.28 -4.48 -3.37
C ILE A 17 -5.05 -3.09 -3.96
N ALA A 18 -5.03 -2.02 -3.14
CA ALA A 18 -4.77 -0.68 -3.61
C ALA A 18 -3.43 -0.57 -4.36
N ASN A 19 -2.35 -1.09 -3.75
CA ASN A 19 -1.01 -1.04 -4.34
C ASN A 19 -0.93 -1.83 -5.66
N GLY A 20 -1.47 -3.05 -5.69
CA GLY A 20 -1.49 -3.87 -6.91
C GLY A 20 -2.34 -3.26 -8.03
N SER A 21 -3.55 -2.79 -7.69
CA SER A 21 -4.47 -2.16 -8.63
C SER A 21 -3.93 -0.86 -9.22
N ALA A 22 -3.14 -0.08 -8.46
CA ALA A 22 -2.52 1.14 -8.98
C ALA A 22 -1.57 0.87 -10.15
N VAL A 23 -0.92 -0.31 -10.19
CA VAL A 23 -0.06 -0.72 -11.31
C VAL A 23 -0.89 -1.06 -12.55
N ILE A 24 -2.02 -1.76 -12.38
CA ILE A 24 -2.90 -2.21 -13.46
C ILE A 24 -3.69 -1.04 -14.06
N ILE A 25 -4.27 -0.20 -13.20
CA ILE A 25 -5.11 0.96 -13.58
C ILE A 25 -4.24 2.18 -13.93
N GLY A 26 -2.98 2.19 -13.53
CA GLY A 26 -2.03 3.29 -13.73
C GLY A 26 -1.84 3.72 -15.19
N GLY A 27 -1.04 4.77 -15.39
CA GLY A 27 -0.87 5.43 -16.69
C GLY A 27 -1.61 6.77 -16.79
N GLY A 28 -1.50 7.44 -17.94
CA GLY A 28 -1.99 8.81 -18.12
C GLY A 28 -1.09 9.86 -17.48
N THR A 29 -1.68 10.92 -16.92
CA THR A 29 -0.96 12.09 -16.40
C THR A 29 -0.14 11.76 -15.14
N PRO A 30 1.19 11.98 -15.15
CA PRO A 30 2.03 11.84 -13.96
C PRO A 30 1.61 12.83 -12.86
N ILE A 31 1.68 12.39 -11.59
CA ILE A 31 1.32 13.20 -10.42
C ILE A 31 2.22 14.43 -10.30
N ASP A 32 3.50 14.29 -10.64
CA ASP A 32 4.45 15.40 -10.63
C ASP A 32 4.37 16.29 -11.88
N PHE A 33 3.46 16.02 -12.83
CA PHE A 33 3.40 16.70 -14.12
C PHE A 33 4.74 16.71 -14.86
N ASN A 34 5.57 15.68 -14.68
CA ASN A 34 6.95 15.59 -15.18
C ASN A 34 7.90 16.67 -14.64
N LYS A 35 7.52 17.38 -13.56
CA LYS A 35 8.39 18.38 -12.92
C LYS A 35 9.61 17.70 -12.30
N LYS A 36 10.68 18.49 -12.21
CA LYS A 36 11.96 18.08 -11.62
C LYS A 36 12.24 18.90 -10.37
N TRP A 37 12.85 18.25 -9.38
CA TRP A 37 13.42 18.89 -8.21
C TRP A 37 14.92 18.58 -8.15
N HIS A 38 15.75 19.63 -8.12
CA HIS A 38 17.21 19.57 -8.26
C HIS A 38 17.66 18.70 -9.45
N GLY A 39 17.10 18.97 -10.63
CA GLY A 39 17.46 18.27 -11.89
C GLY A 39 16.93 16.84 -12.03
N LYS A 40 16.34 16.25 -10.98
CA LYS A 40 15.79 14.88 -10.99
C LYS A 40 14.26 14.90 -10.94
N PRO A 41 13.53 13.97 -11.59
CA PRO A 41 12.07 13.89 -11.47
C PRO A 41 11.60 13.86 -10.00
N ILE A 42 10.44 14.41 -9.68
CA ILE A 42 9.95 14.40 -8.28
C ILE A 42 9.61 12.96 -7.87
N PHE A 43 8.71 12.30 -8.60
CA PHE A 43 8.33 10.90 -8.39
C PHE A 43 8.73 10.02 -9.58
N GLY A 44 8.55 10.54 -10.80
CA GLY A 44 8.73 9.83 -12.06
C GLY A 44 7.40 9.50 -12.75
N LYS A 45 7.46 9.25 -14.06
CA LYS A 45 6.30 9.11 -14.95
C LYS A 45 5.34 7.98 -14.58
N GLY A 46 5.84 6.97 -13.86
CA GLY A 46 5.05 5.81 -13.44
C GLY A 46 4.08 6.09 -12.30
N LYS A 47 4.19 7.25 -11.63
CA LYS A 47 3.25 7.64 -10.58
C LYS A 47 2.21 8.59 -11.17
N THR A 48 1.01 8.08 -11.42
CA THR A 48 -0.04 8.80 -12.15
C THR A 48 -1.28 9.00 -11.30
N TRP A 49 -2.04 10.07 -11.59
CA TRP A 49 -3.28 10.38 -10.88
C TRP A 49 -4.32 9.26 -11.02
N ARG A 50 -4.41 8.67 -12.22
CA ARG A 50 -5.30 7.53 -12.48
C ARG A 50 -4.94 6.31 -11.64
N GLY A 51 -3.65 6.01 -11.50
CA GLY A 51 -3.18 4.93 -10.64
C GLY A 51 -3.45 5.20 -9.16
N PHE A 52 -3.20 6.44 -8.71
CA PHE A 52 -3.41 6.82 -7.31
C PHE A 52 -4.87 6.73 -6.88
N PHE A 53 -5.79 7.37 -7.62
CA PHE A 53 -7.21 7.31 -7.27
C PHE A 53 -7.85 5.97 -7.62
N GLY A 54 -7.51 5.39 -8.78
CA GLY A 54 -8.04 4.10 -9.20
C GLY A 54 -7.63 2.96 -8.26
N GLY A 55 -6.35 2.93 -7.85
CA GLY A 55 -5.86 1.99 -6.84
C GLY A 55 -6.53 2.22 -5.48
N GLY A 56 -6.58 3.48 -5.02
CA GLY A 56 -7.19 3.81 -3.73
C GLY A 56 -8.66 3.39 -3.64
N VAL A 57 -9.44 3.67 -4.69
CA VAL A 57 -10.84 3.24 -4.79
C VAL A 57 -10.96 1.72 -4.85
N ALA A 58 -10.10 1.02 -5.59
CA ALA A 58 -10.10 -0.45 -5.62
C ALA A 58 -9.85 -1.06 -4.23
N GLY A 59 -8.89 -0.52 -3.47
CA GLY A 59 -8.66 -0.91 -2.08
C GLY A 59 -9.86 -0.64 -1.19
N ILE A 60 -10.50 0.53 -1.33
CA ILE A 60 -11.71 0.88 -0.57
C ILE A 60 -12.85 -0.08 -0.85
N VAL A 61 -13.14 -0.36 -2.13
CA VAL A 61 -14.19 -1.30 -2.52
C VAL A 61 -13.92 -2.67 -1.91
N ALA A 62 -12.69 -3.17 -2.01
CA ALA A 62 -12.33 -4.44 -1.40
C ALA A 62 -12.51 -4.44 0.12
N GLY A 63 -12.04 -3.40 0.82
CA GLY A 63 -12.21 -3.29 2.26
C GLY A 63 -13.68 -3.18 2.67
N VAL A 64 -14.52 -2.47 1.92
CA VAL A 64 -15.96 -2.38 2.18
C VAL A 64 -16.62 -3.75 2.00
N ILE A 65 -16.24 -4.51 0.96
CA ILE A 65 -16.71 -5.90 0.79
C ILE A 65 -16.30 -6.75 1.99
N MET A 66 -15.05 -6.63 2.45
CA MET A 66 -14.55 -7.37 3.61
C MET A 66 -15.25 -6.97 4.92
N ASN A 67 -15.61 -5.70 5.07
CA ASN A 67 -16.28 -5.17 6.25
C ASN A 67 -17.64 -5.82 6.51
N TYR A 68 -18.29 -6.42 5.49
CA TYR A 68 -19.50 -7.22 5.68
C TYR A 68 -19.25 -8.56 6.38
N PHE A 69 -18.05 -9.12 6.27
CA PHE A 69 -17.67 -10.40 6.85
C PHE A 69 -16.86 -10.25 8.13
N THR A 70 -16.03 -9.21 8.21
CA THR A 70 -15.18 -8.91 9.36
C THR A 70 -15.18 -7.40 9.55
N PRO A 71 -16.05 -6.87 10.42
CA PRO A 71 -16.20 -5.43 10.60
C PRO A 71 -14.89 -4.78 11.06
N PHE A 72 -14.46 -3.74 10.36
CA PHE A 72 -13.29 -2.93 10.71
C PHE A 72 -13.63 -2.08 11.94
N ASP A 73 -14.57 -1.14 11.81
CA ASP A 73 -14.95 -0.25 12.93
C ASP A 73 -16.31 0.42 12.70
N GLY A 74 -17.37 -0.38 12.56
CA GLY A 74 -18.75 0.10 12.41
C GLY A 74 -18.89 1.36 11.55
N LYS A 75 -19.18 2.50 12.20
CA LYS A 75 -19.38 3.82 11.57
C LYS A 75 -18.14 4.41 10.88
N TYR A 76 -16.93 4.13 11.37
CA TYR A 76 -15.68 4.71 10.85
C TYR A 76 -14.91 3.76 9.92
N SER A 77 -15.42 2.55 9.72
CA SER A 77 -14.85 1.52 8.84
C SER A 77 -14.33 2.06 7.50
N VAL A 78 -15.14 2.84 6.78
CA VAL A 78 -14.76 3.40 5.46
C VAL A 78 -13.53 4.32 5.56
N ILE A 79 -13.44 5.14 6.61
CA ILE A 79 -12.30 6.06 6.80
C ILE A 79 -11.03 5.27 7.12
N ILE A 80 -11.13 4.25 7.97
CA ILE A 80 -10.01 3.34 8.29
C ILE A 80 -9.56 2.60 7.02
N ILE A 81 -10.48 2.01 6.27
CA ILE A 81 -10.20 1.32 5.01
C ILE A 81 -9.53 2.27 3.98
N ALA A 82 -10.05 3.49 3.86
CA ALA A 82 -9.46 4.51 2.99
C ALA A 82 -8.05 4.90 3.44
N SER A 83 -7.81 5.02 4.75
CA SER A 83 -6.48 5.33 5.30
C SER A 83 -5.46 4.24 4.98
N LEU A 84 -5.83 2.96 5.06
CA LEU A 84 -4.98 1.84 4.66
C LEU A 84 -4.70 1.87 3.15
N SER A 85 -5.74 2.06 2.34
CA SER A 85 -5.66 2.04 0.87
C SER A 85 -4.81 3.19 0.32
N PHE A 86 -5.12 4.44 0.72
CA PHE A 86 -4.34 5.61 0.29
C PHE A 86 -3.00 5.71 1.00
N GLY A 87 -2.87 5.18 2.22
CA GLY A 87 -1.60 5.08 2.93
C GLY A 87 -0.61 4.22 2.17
N ALA A 88 -1.06 3.10 1.60
CA ALA A 88 -0.24 2.25 0.74
C ALA A 88 0.35 3.01 -0.45
N LEU A 89 -0.51 3.75 -1.16
CA LEU A 89 -0.10 4.52 -2.34
C LEU A 89 0.77 5.72 -1.97
N PHE A 90 0.51 6.32 -0.82
CA PHE A 90 1.35 7.37 -0.27
C PHE A 90 2.76 6.85 0.06
N GLY A 91 2.87 5.69 0.70
CA GLY A 91 4.17 5.03 0.98
C GLY A 91 4.99 4.82 -0.29
N ASP A 92 4.36 4.32 -1.35
CA ASP A 92 5.01 4.10 -2.65
C ASP A 92 5.38 5.41 -3.38
N LEU A 93 4.64 6.51 -3.17
CA LEU A 93 5.04 7.85 -3.61
C LEU A 93 6.27 8.35 -2.85
N VAL A 94 6.28 8.22 -1.53
CA VAL A 94 7.42 8.61 -0.68
C VAL A 94 8.67 7.84 -1.08
N LYS A 95 8.57 6.52 -1.24
CA LYS A 95 9.70 5.71 -1.72
C LYS A 95 10.14 6.11 -3.11
N SER A 96 9.22 6.41 -4.02
CA SER A 96 9.57 6.85 -5.38
C SER A 96 10.29 8.18 -5.38
N PHE A 97 9.88 9.12 -4.52
CA PHE A 97 10.58 10.36 -4.29
C PHE A 97 12.01 10.12 -3.78
N ILE A 98 12.17 9.29 -2.75
CA ILE A 98 13.48 8.95 -2.19
C ILE A 98 14.38 8.31 -3.25
N LYS A 99 13.86 7.36 -4.04
CA LYS A 99 14.60 6.75 -5.17
C LYS A 99 15.17 7.78 -6.11
N ARG A 100 14.40 8.82 -6.47
CA ARG A 100 14.90 9.91 -7.32
C ARG A 100 16.03 10.67 -6.64
N ARG A 101 15.92 10.94 -5.33
CA ARG A 101 16.95 11.69 -4.59
C ARG A 101 18.28 10.95 -4.52
N ILE A 102 18.26 9.64 -4.27
CA ILE A 102 19.46 8.78 -4.25
C ILE A 102 19.97 8.40 -5.64
N GLY A 103 19.40 8.95 -6.72
CA GLY A 103 19.89 8.76 -8.09
C GLY A 103 19.37 7.53 -8.82
N LYS A 104 18.48 6.73 -8.20
CA LYS A 104 17.87 5.57 -8.85
C LYS A 104 16.92 6.00 -9.96
N LYS A 105 17.04 5.39 -11.14
CA LYS A 105 16.14 5.65 -12.29
C LYS A 105 14.75 5.04 -12.06
N GLN A 106 13.76 5.52 -12.81
CA GLN A 106 12.43 4.91 -12.80
C GLN A 106 12.54 3.44 -13.23
N GLY A 107 11.85 2.54 -12.52
CA GLY A 107 11.91 1.09 -12.77
C GLY A 107 13.18 0.40 -12.24
N GLU A 108 14.21 1.15 -11.84
CA GLU A 108 15.40 0.57 -11.23
C GLU A 108 15.05 -0.09 -9.88
N LYS A 109 15.51 -1.31 -9.65
CA LYS A 109 15.17 -2.08 -8.44
C LYS A 109 15.82 -1.46 -7.19
N TRP A 110 15.06 -1.47 -6.11
CA TRP A 110 15.54 -1.25 -4.75
C TRP A 110 14.96 -2.37 -3.87
N ILE A 111 15.69 -3.48 -3.87
CA ILE A 111 15.31 -4.71 -3.16
C ILE A 111 15.07 -4.37 -1.68
N VAL A 112 14.03 -4.95 -1.09
CA VAL A 112 13.42 -4.59 0.20
C VAL A 112 12.53 -3.33 0.14
N ALA A 113 13.09 -2.17 -0.19
CA ALA A 113 12.32 -0.91 -0.13
C ALA A 113 11.13 -0.90 -1.10
N ASP A 114 11.24 -1.52 -2.27
CA ASP A 114 10.12 -1.66 -3.23
C ASP A 114 9.03 -2.64 -2.78
N GLN A 115 9.25 -3.40 -1.70
CA GLN A 115 8.31 -4.41 -1.18
C GLN A 115 7.62 -3.95 0.11
N ILE A 116 8.29 -3.16 0.96
CA ILE A 116 7.76 -2.79 2.29
C ILE A 116 7.23 -1.35 2.37
N ASP A 117 7.56 -0.51 1.40
CA ASP A 117 7.15 0.91 1.34
C ASP A 117 5.65 1.13 1.48
N PHE A 118 4.84 0.40 0.70
CA PHE A 118 3.39 0.55 0.74
C PHE A 118 2.83 0.05 2.08
N LEU A 119 3.39 -1.02 2.64
CA LEU A 119 3.00 -1.52 3.95
C LEU A 119 3.24 -0.47 5.03
N LEU A 120 4.44 0.15 5.04
CA LEU A 120 4.78 1.20 5.98
C LEU A 120 3.91 2.45 5.80
N GLY A 121 3.61 2.83 4.56
CA GLY A 121 2.70 3.94 4.28
C GLY A 121 1.27 3.69 4.78
N ALA A 122 0.77 2.47 4.59
CA ALA A 122 -0.54 2.05 5.08
C ALA A 122 -0.60 2.11 6.61
N PHE A 123 0.41 1.56 7.30
CA PHE A 123 0.50 1.61 8.76
C PHE A 123 0.59 3.05 9.28
N PHE A 124 1.45 3.87 8.69
CA PHE A 124 1.63 5.26 9.10
C PHE A 124 0.34 6.07 8.97
N LEU A 125 -0.33 6.00 7.81
CA LEU A 125 -1.54 6.77 7.60
C LEU A 125 -2.71 6.23 8.43
N CYS A 126 -2.85 4.91 8.55
CA CYS A 126 -3.87 4.30 9.38
C CYS A 126 -3.71 4.65 10.86
N TYR A 127 -2.49 4.57 11.39
CA TYR A 127 -2.19 5.01 12.76
C TYR A 127 -2.56 6.49 12.97
N THR A 128 -2.15 7.36 12.04
CA THR A 128 -2.38 8.81 12.15
C THR A 128 -3.87 9.15 12.08
N VAL A 129 -4.61 8.51 11.17
CA VAL A 129 -6.06 8.70 11.04
C VAL A 129 -6.79 8.13 12.26
N SER A 130 -6.41 6.95 12.73
CA SER A 130 -6.99 6.34 13.94
C SER A 130 -6.75 7.22 15.18
N TYR A 131 -5.56 7.82 15.29
CA TYR A 131 -5.25 8.77 16.36
C TYR A 131 -6.13 10.03 16.27
N ALA A 132 -6.31 10.57 15.06
CA ALA A 132 -7.18 11.73 14.85
C ALA A 132 -8.68 11.43 15.16
N LEU A 133 -9.10 10.17 15.00
CA LEU A 133 -10.46 9.72 15.31
C LEU A 133 -10.67 9.31 16.77
N GLN A 134 -9.61 9.28 17.59
CA GLN A 134 -9.69 8.88 19.00
C GLN A 134 -10.75 9.63 19.83
N PRO A 135 -11.07 10.92 19.61
CA PRO A 135 -12.18 11.57 20.32
C PRO A 135 -13.57 10.96 20.04
N TYR A 136 -13.69 10.17 18.98
CA TYR A 136 -14.95 9.56 18.52
C TYR A 136 -14.95 8.03 18.60
N MET A 137 -13.84 7.44 19.02
CA MET A 137 -13.62 5.99 19.09
C MET A 137 -13.11 5.64 20.49
N ASN A 138 -13.30 4.39 20.92
CA ASN A 138 -12.84 3.97 22.25
C ASN A 138 -11.31 4.00 22.33
N GLU A 139 -10.65 3.51 21.29
CA GLU A 139 -9.19 3.39 21.22
C GLU A 139 -8.67 3.68 19.80
N ASN A 140 -7.35 3.77 19.68
CA ASN A 140 -6.71 3.85 18.37
C ASN A 140 -6.83 2.48 17.67
N TRP A 141 -7.67 2.44 16.63
CA TRP A 141 -7.95 1.22 15.86
C TRP A 141 -6.71 0.48 15.40
N PHE A 142 -5.70 1.20 14.91
CA PHE A 142 -4.45 0.59 14.45
C PHE A 142 -3.72 -0.13 15.60
N ILE A 143 -3.64 0.48 16.79
CA ILE A 143 -2.96 -0.13 17.95
C ILE A 143 -3.72 -1.36 18.43
N GLU A 144 -5.06 -1.32 18.41
CA GLU A 144 -5.91 -2.43 18.82
C GLU A 144 -5.78 -3.64 17.88
N HIS A 145 -5.66 -3.40 16.57
CA HIS A 145 -5.71 -4.46 15.55
C HIS A 145 -4.33 -4.92 15.05
N PHE A 146 -3.30 -4.08 15.12
CA PHE A 146 -1.94 -4.40 14.68
C PHE A 146 -0.95 -4.42 15.84
N SER A 147 -0.92 -5.55 16.56
CA SER A 147 0.16 -5.81 17.51
C SER A 147 1.52 -5.97 16.80
N ILE A 148 2.61 -5.89 17.56
CA ILE A 148 3.97 -6.10 17.04
C ILE A 148 4.12 -7.42 16.27
N TRP A 149 3.39 -8.47 16.67
CA TRP A 149 3.42 -9.76 16.00
C TRP A 149 2.76 -9.75 14.61
N HIS A 150 1.70 -8.95 14.43
CA HIS A 150 1.09 -8.73 13.12
C HIS A 150 2.05 -8.00 12.19
N ILE A 151 2.70 -6.95 12.70
CA ILE A 151 3.67 -6.15 11.93
C ILE A 151 4.85 -7.02 11.50
N LEU A 152 5.44 -7.80 12.42
CA LEU A 152 6.55 -8.69 12.11
C LEU A 152 6.15 -9.77 11.09
N PHE A 153 4.96 -10.37 11.26
CA PHE A 153 4.44 -11.34 10.31
C PHE A 153 4.29 -10.72 8.91
N LEU A 154 3.69 -9.53 8.81
CA LEU A 154 3.50 -8.85 7.53
C LEU A 154 4.82 -8.46 6.88
N LEU A 155 5.82 -8.02 7.65
CA LEU A 155 7.15 -7.69 7.13
C LEU A 155 7.87 -8.91 6.52
N VAL A 156 7.58 -10.12 7.00
CA VAL A 156 8.10 -11.37 6.42
C VAL A 156 7.25 -11.85 5.25
N LEU A 157 5.91 -11.79 5.39
CA LEU A 157 4.97 -12.25 4.38
C LEU A 157 5.05 -11.40 3.09
N THR A 158 5.19 -10.08 3.23
CA THR A 158 5.11 -9.15 2.09
C THR A 158 6.19 -9.43 1.02
N PRO A 159 7.50 -9.52 1.37
CA PRO A 159 8.54 -9.93 0.42
C PRO A 159 8.25 -11.27 -0.26
N PHE A 160 7.72 -12.25 0.47
CA PHE A 160 7.38 -13.56 -0.08
C PHE A 160 6.23 -13.48 -1.08
N LEU A 161 5.16 -12.73 -0.78
CA LEU A 161 4.05 -12.51 -1.71
C LEU A 161 4.50 -11.75 -2.96
N HIS A 162 5.42 -10.80 -2.84
CA HIS A 162 6.03 -10.14 -4.01
C HIS A 162 6.80 -11.12 -4.89
N LEU A 163 7.55 -12.06 -4.29
CA LEU A 163 8.25 -13.09 -5.06
C LEU A 163 7.26 -13.99 -5.80
N VAL A 164 6.23 -14.48 -5.11
CA VAL A 164 5.21 -15.35 -5.71
C VAL A 164 4.48 -14.64 -6.85
N THR A 165 4.05 -13.39 -6.65
CA THR A 165 3.33 -12.63 -7.69
C THR A 165 4.23 -12.32 -8.88
N ASN A 166 5.52 -12.04 -8.67
CA ASN A 166 6.49 -11.88 -9.76
C ASN A 166 6.72 -13.18 -10.55
N ILE A 167 6.86 -14.32 -9.87
CA ILE A 167 7.00 -15.63 -10.52
C ILE A 167 5.75 -15.94 -11.33
N MET A 168 4.55 -15.73 -10.77
CA MET A 168 3.29 -15.94 -11.48
C MET A 168 3.19 -15.04 -12.72
N ALA A 169 3.53 -13.76 -12.60
CA ALA A 169 3.54 -12.84 -13.73
C ALA A 169 4.52 -13.28 -14.83
N TYR A 170 5.69 -13.83 -14.46
CA TYR A 170 6.63 -14.42 -15.41
C TYR A 170 6.08 -15.68 -16.09
N LEU A 171 5.49 -16.60 -15.32
CA LEU A 171 4.89 -17.84 -15.85
C LEU A 171 3.74 -17.55 -16.84
N PHE A 172 2.94 -16.52 -16.57
CA PHE A 172 1.89 -16.06 -17.49
C PHE A 172 2.38 -15.13 -18.61
N LYS A 173 3.71 -14.93 -18.73
CA LYS A 173 4.35 -14.08 -19.75
C LYS A 173 3.93 -12.60 -19.69
N TYR A 174 3.48 -12.13 -18.53
CA TYR A 174 3.30 -10.71 -18.25
C TYR A 174 4.62 -10.01 -17.88
N LYS A 175 5.66 -10.78 -17.55
CA LYS A 175 7.03 -10.30 -17.29
C LYS A 175 8.05 -11.20 -17.98
N ASP A 176 9.18 -10.58 -18.36
CA ASP A 176 10.32 -11.28 -18.95
C ASP A 176 11.23 -11.97 -17.91
N VAL A 177 11.12 -11.61 -16.63
CA VAL A 177 11.95 -12.15 -15.53
C VAL A 177 11.12 -12.45 -14.27
N PRO A 178 11.47 -13.51 -13.50
CA PRO A 178 10.68 -13.97 -12.33
C PRO A 178 10.91 -13.18 -11.03
N TRP A 179 11.71 -12.11 -11.04
CA TRP A 179 12.02 -11.29 -9.85
C TRP A 179 11.63 -9.82 -10.02
#